data_AF-A0A7X9F752-F1
#
_entry.id   AF-A0A7X9F752-F1
#
_cell.length_a   1.000
_cell.length_b   1.000
_cell.length_c   1.000
_cell.angle_alpha   90.00
_cell.angle_beta   90.00
_cell.angle_gamma   90.00
#
_symmetry.space_group_name_H-M   'P 1'
#
loop_
_entity.id
_entity.type
_entity.pdbx_description
1 polymer ?
#
loop_
_entity_poly.entity_id
_entity_poly.type
_entity_poly.pdbx_seq_one_letter_code
_entity_poly.pdbx_strand_id
1 'polypeptide(L)'
;MKETISISLKGIEGFLSLEEIAAHSKASIRLLEQLVSGTGPGNDFLGWLRLPENIAGQLSRIEKVAKHLRSVSDTTVVVGIGGSYLGARAVIEALSHSFPDMVKEKKHKIIYAGHNVCEEYMGDLLEVLEKCNYSVV
;
A
#
# COMPACT_ATOMS: atom_id res chain seq x y z
N MET A 1 19.61 -9.97 -15.05
CA MET A 1 18.76 -8.91 -14.46
C MET A 1 19.65 -8.06 -13.57
N LYS A 2 19.57 -6.73 -13.66
CA LYS A 2 20.26 -5.84 -12.72
C LYS A 2 19.44 -5.84 -11.42
N GLU A 3 20.09 -6.03 -10.26
CA GLU A 3 19.37 -6.03 -8.98
C GLU A 3 18.80 -4.63 -8.69
N THR A 4 17.49 -4.52 -8.55
CA THR A 4 16.77 -3.25 -8.33
C THR A 4 16.76 -2.84 -6.86
N ILE A 5 16.94 -3.79 -5.94
CA ILE A 5 16.98 -3.60 -4.48
C ILE A 5 18.11 -4.49 -3.94
N SER A 6 18.90 -3.97 -2.99
CA SER A 6 19.98 -4.73 -2.33
C SER A 6 19.85 -4.65 -0.81
N ILE A 7 20.29 -5.70 -0.12
CA ILE A 7 20.34 -5.76 1.33
C ILE A 7 21.81 -5.65 1.74
N SER A 8 22.13 -4.72 2.64
CA SER A 8 23.46 -4.60 3.24
C SER A 8 23.41 -5.08 4.69
N LEU A 9 24.31 -6.01 5.04
CA LEU A 9 24.50 -6.47 6.42
C LEU A 9 25.53 -5.63 7.18
N LYS A 10 25.89 -4.45 6.67
CA LYS A 10 26.84 -3.57 7.33
C LYS A 10 26.22 -3.01 8.62
N GLY A 11 26.92 -3.11 9.74
CA GLY A 11 26.52 -2.55 11.03
C GLY A 11 25.86 -3.55 12.00
N ILE A 12 25.69 -4.82 11.61
CA ILE A 12 25.16 -5.87 12.51
C ILE A 12 26.26 -6.74 13.13
N GLU A 13 27.52 -6.58 12.73
CA GLU A 13 28.62 -7.51 13.03
C GLU A 13 28.92 -7.63 14.54
N GLY A 14 28.60 -6.60 15.32
CA GLY A 14 28.73 -6.62 16.79
C GLY A 14 27.60 -7.35 17.53
N PHE A 15 26.54 -7.74 16.82
CA PHE A 15 25.36 -8.39 17.39
C PHE A 15 25.09 -9.76 16.78
N LEU A 16 25.50 -9.99 15.53
CA LEU A 16 25.25 -11.22 14.79
C LEU A 16 26.37 -11.52 13.78
N SER A 17 26.90 -12.74 13.83
CA SER A 17 27.91 -13.20 12.88
C SER A 17 27.28 -13.75 11.59
N LEU A 18 28.05 -13.75 10.49
CA LEU A 18 27.62 -14.38 9.23
C LEU A 18 27.42 -15.89 9.39
N GLU A 19 28.15 -16.54 10.28
CA GLU A 19 28.05 -17.97 10.56
C GLU A 19 26.71 -18.31 11.21
N GLU A 20 26.26 -17.50 12.18
CA GLU A 20 24.94 -17.64 12.81
C GLU A 20 23.81 -17.44 11.79
N ILE A 21 23.93 -16.46 10.88
CA ILE A 21 22.97 -16.27 9.79
C ILE A 21 22.96 -17.50 8.87
N ALA A 22 24.15 -17.96 8.46
CA ALA A 22 24.31 -19.08 7.56
C ALA A 22 23.76 -20.39 8.15
N ALA A 23 23.86 -20.58 9.48
CA ALA A 23 23.33 -21.74 10.18
C ALA A 23 21.81 -21.93 9.98
N HIS A 24 21.06 -20.85 9.71
CA HIS A 24 19.62 -20.91 9.46
C HIS A 24 19.24 -21.25 8.01
N SER A 25 20.19 -21.25 7.07
CA SER A 25 19.91 -21.39 5.62
C SER A 25 19.06 -22.62 5.28
N LYS A 26 19.37 -23.77 5.88
CA LYS A 26 18.62 -25.02 5.65
C LYS A 26 17.16 -24.92 6.09
N ALA A 27 16.91 -24.24 7.22
CA ALA A 27 15.55 -24.02 7.71
C ALA A 27 14.80 -23.04 6.80
N SER A 28 15.45 -21.95 6.36
CA SER A 28 14.88 -20.96 5.46
C SER A 28 14.44 -21.55 4.12
N ILE A 29 15.27 -22.42 3.51
CA ILE A 29 14.93 -23.11 2.25
C ILE A 29 13.67 -23.97 2.43
N ARG A 30 13.63 -24.79 3.49
CA ARG A 30 12.46 -25.65 3.78
C ARG A 30 11.18 -24.83 4.00
N LEU A 31 11.28 -23.72 4.73
CA LEU A 31 10.13 -22.85 4.99
C LEU A 31 9.66 -22.11 3.73
N LEU A 32 10.59 -21.74 2.85
CA LEU A 32 10.27 -21.18 1.54
C LEU A 32 9.52 -22.19 0.67
N GLU A 33 9.97 -23.44 0.63
CA GLU A 33 9.27 -24.52 -0.07
C GLU A 33 7.84 -24.69 0.47
N GLN A 34 7.68 -24.74 1.80
CA GLN A 34 6.38 -24.85 2.46
C GLN A 34 5.43 -23.69 2.12
N LEU A 35 5.96 -22.46 2.07
CA LEU A 35 5.22 -21.26 1.66
C LEU A 35 4.77 -21.35 0.19
N VAL A 36 5.69 -21.70 -0.71
CA VAL A 36 5.41 -21.79 -2.15
C VAL A 36 4.46 -22.94 -2.48
N SER A 37 4.55 -24.07 -1.77
CA SER A 37 3.65 -25.21 -1.92
C SER A 37 2.32 -25.05 -1.19
N GLY A 38 2.16 -24.00 -0.37
CA GLY A 38 0.93 -23.74 0.38
C GLY A 38 0.58 -24.85 1.38
N THR A 39 1.58 -25.46 2.04
CA THR A 39 1.37 -26.55 3.01
C THR A 39 1.51 -26.10 4.46
N GLY A 40 1.80 -24.82 4.69
CA GLY A 40 1.87 -24.23 6.03
C GLY A 40 0.54 -23.74 6.58
N PRO A 41 0.47 -23.46 7.90
CA PRO A 41 -0.69 -22.83 8.51
C PRO A 41 -1.04 -21.49 7.83
N GLY A 42 -2.33 -21.23 7.61
CA GLY A 42 -2.80 -20.01 6.95
C GLY A 42 -2.63 -20.00 5.42
N ASN A 43 -2.40 -21.16 4.81
CA ASN A 43 -2.26 -21.32 3.36
C ASN A 43 -3.47 -20.84 2.53
N ASP A 44 -4.65 -20.70 3.14
CA ASP A 44 -5.83 -20.08 2.53
C ASP A 44 -5.59 -18.60 2.12
N PHE A 45 -4.61 -17.91 2.71
CA PHE A 45 -4.37 -16.47 2.53
C PHE A 45 -3.10 -16.16 1.70
N LEU A 46 -2.67 -17.04 0.80
CA LEU A 46 -1.46 -16.87 -0.02
C LEU A 46 -1.66 -16.17 -1.37
N GLY A 47 -2.83 -15.56 -1.60
CA GLY A 47 -3.13 -14.87 -2.86
C GLY A 47 -2.12 -13.80 -3.25
N TRP A 48 -1.49 -13.14 -2.26
CA TRP A 48 -0.45 -12.13 -2.47
C TRP A 48 0.80 -12.67 -3.17
N LEU A 49 1.11 -13.97 -3.06
CA LEU A 49 2.31 -14.59 -3.64
C LEU A 49 2.28 -14.59 -5.17
N ARG A 50 1.08 -14.69 -5.76
CA ARG A 50 0.87 -14.72 -7.22
C ARG A 50 0.15 -13.48 -7.75
N LEU A 51 -0.22 -12.55 -6.86
CA LEU A 51 -0.93 -11.33 -7.25
C LEU A 51 -0.18 -10.52 -8.34
N PRO A 52 1.15 -10.30 -8.25
CA PRO A 52 1.87 -9.55 -9.29
C PRO A 52 1.77 -10.17 -10.69
N GLU A 53 1.68 -11.50 -10.78
CA GLU A 53 1.55 -12.23 -12.04
C GLU A 53 0.10 -12.21 -12.56
N ASN A 54 -0.88 -12.24 -11.66
CA ASN A 54 -2.29 -12.44 -12.00
C ASN A 54 -3.12 -11.14 -12.12
N ILE A 55 -2.57 -9.98 -11.73
CA ILE A 55 -3.35 -8.73 -11.66
C ILE A 55 -3.65 -8.08 -13.03
N ALA A 56 -2.93 -8.47 -14.10
CA ALA A 56 -2.95 -7.75 -15.38
C ALA A 56 -4.36 -7.49 -15.95
N GLY A 57 -5.29 -8.46 -15.84
CA GLY A 57 -6.66 -8.31 -16.33
C GLY A 57 -7.49 -7.27 -15.58
N GLN A 58 -7.16 -6.97 -14.32
CA GLN A 58 -7.90 -6.02 -13.47
C GLN A 58 -7.39 -4.59 -13.61
N LEU A 59 -6.12 -4.39 -13.97
CA LEU A 59 -5.49 -3.06 -14.07
C LEU A 59 -6.28 -2.13 -14.99
N SER A 60 -6.70 -2.61 -16.16
CA SER A 60 -7.47 -1.81 -17.12
C SER A 60 -8.81 -1.32 -16.55
N ARG A 61 -9.47 -2.11 -15.70
CA ARG A 61 -10.71 -1.73 -15.01
C ARG A 61 -10.43 -0.70 -13.92
N ILE A 62 -9.38 -0.90 -13.12
CA ILE A 62 -8.95 0.03 -12.07
C ILE A 62 -8.62 1.39 -12.69
N GLU A 63 -7.87 1.43 -13.79
CA GLU A 63 -7.53 2.67 -14.49
C GLU A 63 -8.76 3.38 -15.05
N LYS A 64 -9.72 2.64 -15.62
CA LYS A 64 -10.98 3.21 -16.12
C LYS A 64 -11.79 3.86 -14.99
N VAL A 65 -11.93 3.18 -13.85
CA VAL A 65 -12.62 3.73 -12.67
C VAL A 65 -11.88 4.97 -12.17
N ALA A 66 -10.55 4.91 -12.02
CA ALA A 66 -9.76 6.04 -11.57
C ALA A 66 -9.87 7.26 -12.50
N LYS A 67 -9.90 7.05 -13.83
CA LYS A 67 -10.16 8.12 -14.81
C LYS A 67 -11.56 8.69 -14.68
N HIS A 68 -12.57 7.84 -14.49
CA HIS A 68 -13.95 8.28 -14.29
C HIS A 68 -14.09 9.14 -13.03
N LEU A 69 -13.58 8.68 -11.89
CA LEU A 69 -13.61 9.44 -10.63
C LEU A 69 -12.98 10.82 -10.79
N ARG A 70 -11.81 10.92 -11.42
CA ARG A 70 -11.14 12.20 -11.72
C ARG A 70 -11.92 13.10 -12.68
N SER A 71 -12.82 12.55 -13.50
CA SER A 71 -13.62 13.34 -14.45
C SER A 71 -14.88 13.95 -13.81
N VAL A 72 -15.37 13.36 -12.72
CA VAL A 72 -16.62 13.76 -12.05
C VAL A 72 -16.40 14.40 -10.69
N SER A 73 -15.19 14.30 -10.14
CA SER A 73 -14.83 14.82 -8.82
C SER A 73 -13.41 15.37 -8.83
N ASP A 74 -13.15 16.38 -8.00
CA ASP A 74 -11.79 16.88 -7.73
C ASP A 74 -11.17 16.23 -6.48
N THR A 75 -11.98 15.49 -5.72
CA THR A 75 -11.61 14.84 -4.47
C THR A 75 -12.17 13.41 -4.42
N THR A 76 -11.38 12.45 -3.94
CA THR A 76 -11.87 11.10 -3.61
C THR A 76 -11.64 10.80 -2.13
N VAL A 77 -12.70 10.39 -1.45
CA VAL A 77 -12.67 9.93 -0.07
C VAL A 77 -12.54 8.41 -0.06
N VAL A 78 -11.44 7.91 0.49
CA VAL A 78 -11.20 6.47 0.70
C VAL A 78 -11.68 6.09 2.09
N VAL A 79 -12.67 5.22 2.19
CA VAL A 79 -13.22 4.76 3.47
C VAL A 79 -12.62 3.40 3.83
N GLY A 80 -11.76 3.37 4.84
CA GLY A 80 -11.13 2.13 5.26
C GLY A 80 -10.24 2.29 6.48
N ILE A 81 -9.93 1.16 7.12
CA ILE A 81 -9.01 1.05 8.27
C ILE A 81 -8.04 -0.11 8.06
N GLY A 82 -6.92 -0.11 8.78
CA GLY A 82 -5.92 -1.18 8.71
C GLY A 82 -5.32 -1.31 7.31
N GLY A 83 -5.32 -2.53 6.76
CA GLY A 83 -4.75 -2.83 5.45
C GLY A 83 -5.41 -2.07 4.30
N SER A 84 -6.70 -1.80 4.39
CA SER A 84 -7.47 -1.04 3.39
C SER A 84 -7.16 0.47 3.38
N TYR A 85 -6.39 0.95 4.36
CA TYR A 85 -6.00 2.35 4.50
C TYR A 85 -4.50 2.54 4.35
N LEU A 86 -3.70 1.79 5.13
CA LEU A 86 -2.25 2.00 5.23
C LEU A 86 -1.53 1.75 3.91
N GLY A 87 -1.93 0.72 3.15
CA GLY A 87 -1.30 0.41 1.86
C GLY A 87 -1.51 1.52 0.82
N ALA A 88 -2.75 2.01 0.70
CA ALA A 88 -3.07 3.12 -0.20
C ALA A 88 -2.34 4.41 0.23
N ARG A 89 -2.42 4.76 1.51
CA ARG A 89 -1.78 5.97 2.05
C ARG A 89 -0.27 5.97 1.88
N ALA A 90 0.40 4.85 2.20
CA ALA A 90 1.85 4.75 2.09
C ALA A 90 2.35 4.97 0.66
N VAL A 91 1.72 4.35 -0.35
CA VAL A 91 2.12 4.50 -1.75
C VAL A 91 1.81 5.91 -2.26
N ILE A 92 0.64 6.46 -1.93
CA ILE A 92 0.26 7.80 -2.35
C ILE A 92 1.20 8.84 -1.77
N GLU A 93 1.51 8.79 -0.47
CA GLU A 93 2.42 9.74 0.17
C GLU A 93 3.85 9.59 -0.36
N ALA A 94 4.36 8.36 -0.54
CA ALA A 94 5.72 8.12 -1.01
C ALA A 94 5.96 8.58 -2.46
N LEU A 95 4.93 8.52 -3.33
CA LEU A 95 5.03 8.87 -4.75
C LEU A 95 4.53 10.29 -5.07
N SER A 96 3.87 10.95 -4.11
CA SER A 96 3.35 12.31 -4.30
C SER A 96 4.38 13.37 -3.93
N HIS A 97 4.10 14.61 -4.37
CA HIS A 97 4.86 15.77 -3.91
C HIS A 97 4.67 15.94 -2.40
N SER A 98 5.75 16.14 -1.64
CA SER A 98 5.68 16.27 -0.18
C SER A 98 4.92 17.51 0.31
N PHE A 99 4.80 18.54 -0.54
CA PHE A 99 4.09 19.79 -0.24
C PHE A 99 3.09 20.11 -1.35
N PRO A 100 2.01 19.34 -1.51
CA PRO A 100 1.11 19.47 -2.65
C PRO A 100 0.40 20.83 -2.69
N ASP A 101 0.19 21.48 -1.53
CA ASP A 101 -0.46 22.79 -1.46
C ASP A 101 0.46 23.96 -1.83
N MET A 102 1.77 23.74 -1.91
CA MET A 102 2.75 24.77 -2.28
C MET A 102 3.06 24.81 -3.78
N VAL A 103 2.58 23.83 -4.55
CA VAL A 103 2.76 23.78 -6.00
C VAL A 103 1.50 24.30 -6.71
N LYS A 104 1.70 25.06 -7.81
CA LYS A 104 0.59 25.68 -8.57
C LYS A 104 -0.30 24.69 -9.33
N GLU A 105 0.08 23.41 -9.39
CA GLU A 105 -0.69 22.39 -10.10
C GLU A 105 -1.88 21.92 -9.27
N LYS A 106 -3.09 22.13 -9.79
CA LYS A 106 -4.31 21.55 -9.21
C LYS A 106 -4.30 20.04 -9.44
N LYS A 107 -4.02 19.26 -8.39
CA LYS A 107 -4.04 17.80 -8.40
C LYS A 107 -5.34 17.27 -7.79
N HIS A 108 -5.77 16.09 -8.25
CA HIS A 108 -6.88 15.35 -7.66
C HIS A 108 -6.56 15.01 -6.20
N LYS A 109 -7.44 15.36 -5.27
CA LYS A 109 -7.21 15.18 -3.84
C LYS A 109 -7.67 13.80 -3.38
N ILE A 110 -6.89 13.20 -2.49
CA ILE A 110 -7.28 11.97 -1.79
C ILE A 110 -7.40 12.29 -0.31
N ILE A 111 -8.56 12.00 0.27
CA ILE A 111 -8.84 12.14 1.71
C ILE A 111 -9.27 10.77 2.23
N TYR A 112 -9.13 10.54 3.53
CA TYR A 112 -9.40 9.24 4.15
C TYR A 112 -10.50 9.38 5.20
N ALA A 113 -11.35 8.36 5.34
CA ALA A 113 -12.38 8.29 6.38
C ALA A 113 -12.46 6.87 6.95
N GLY A 114 -13.14 6.69 8.09
CA GLY A 114 -13.37 5.38 8.69
C GLY A 114 -12.16 4.70 9.35
N HIS A 115 -10.97 5.31 9.29
CA HIS A 115 -9.76 4.83 9.97
C HIS A 115 -9.72 5.20 11.46
N ASN A 116 -10.67 6.02 11.92
CA ASN A 116 -10.89 6.39 13.32
C ASN A 116 -12.40 6.64 13.55
N VAL A 117 -12.80 6.80 14.82
CA VAL A 117 -14.18 7.11 15.25
C VAL A 117 -14.31 8.50 15.90
N CYS A 118 -13.41 9.43 15.53
CA CYS A 118 -13.42 10.78 16.07
C CYS A 118 -14.54 11.60 15.42
N GLU A 119 -15.49 12.06 16.22
CA GLU A 119 -16.60 12.89 15.76
C GLU A 119 -16.11 14.23 15.18
N GLU A 120 -15.16 14.88 15.85
CA GLU A 120 -14.58 16.15 15.41
C GLU A 120 -13.91 16.01 14.04
N TYR A 121 -13.13 14.94 13.83
CA TYR A 121 -12.55 14.63 12.53
C TYR A 121 -13.60 14.47 11.43
N MET A 122 -14.73 13.82 11.74
CA MET A 122 -15.81 13.63 10.78
C MET A 122 -16.55 14.94 10.51
N GLY A 123 -16.76 15.77 11.53
CA GLY A 123 -17.32 17.11 11.38
C GLY A 123 -16.47 17.96 10.43
N ASP A 124 -15.17 18.05 10.70
CA ASP A 124 -14.21 18.77 9.86
C ASP A 124 -14.19 18.25 8.42
N LEU A 125 -14.23 16.93 8.24
CA LEU A 125 -14.28 16.31 6.92
C LEU A 125 -15.54 16.74 6.17
N LEU A 126 -16.72 16.69 6.81
CA LEU A 126 -17.97 17.07 6.18
C LEU A 126 -17.96 18.55 5.75
N GLU A 127 -17.42 19.45 6.58
CA GLU A 127 -17.25 20.87 6.22
C GLU A 127 -16.35 21.09 4.99
N VAL A 128 -15.33 20.25 4.81
CA VAL A 128 -14.50 20.26 3.60
C VAL A 128 -15.27 19.74 2.39
N LEU A 129 -16.03 18.66 2.56
CA LEU A 129 -16.75 18.00 1.49
C LEU A 129 -17.92 18.85 0.94
N GLU A 130 -18.54 19.71 1.75
CA GLU A 130 -19.54 20.69 1.30
C GLU A 130 -18.99 21.69 0.27
N LYS A 131 -17.67 21.89 0.24
CA LYS A 131 -16.99 22.89 -0.60
C LYS A 131 -16.33 22.29 -1.84
N CYS A 132 -16.48 20.98 -2.08
CA CYS A 132 -15.83 20.30 -3.21
C CYS A 132 -16.73 19.24 -3.86
N ASN A 133 -16.42 18.89 -5.12
CA ASN A 133 -17.09 17.78 -5.78
C ASN A 133 -16.31 16.50 -5.47
N TYR A 134 -16.89 15.60 -4.69
CA TYR A 134 -16.20 14.40 -4.24
C TYR A 134 -16.84 13.11 -4.75
N SER A 135 -16.02 12.05 -4.80
CA SER A 135 -16.48 10.66 -4.90
C SER A 135 -16.04 9.88 -3.67
N VAL A 136 -16.75 8.80 -3.33
CA VAL A 136 -16.43 7.93 -2.19
C VAL A 136 -16.13 6.52 -2.70
N VAL A 137 -15.07 5.91 -2.17
CA VAL A 137 -14.65 4.54 -2.49
C VAL A 137 -14.30 3.74 -1.24
#